data_AF-A0A6P0UDN6-F1
#
_entry.id   AF-A0A6P0UDN6-F1
#
_cell.length_a   1.000
_cell.length_b   1.000
_cell.length_c   1.000
_cell.angle_alpha   90.00
_cell.angle_beta   90.00
_cell.angle_gamma   90.00
#
_symmetry.space_group_name_H-M   'P 1'
#
loop_
_entity.id
_entity.type
_entity.pdbx_description
1 polymer ?
#
loop_
_entity_poly.entity_id
_entity_poly.type
_entity_poly.pdbx_seq_one_letter_code
_entity_poly.pdbx_strand_id
1 'polypeptide(L)'
;MKRLFRFYSTLNKPVLQRSTWAEVVLFFPRFICGMLLAIDFGASKFGVPWSPADRELGLFEVVYWFPEDVAQFGGIFAMFPVFFAWMAGFSETIGGLMLALGFKTRVAAFLILCTMLVAIFGQKWEEGLWGMLPAMGFLWVSLYTLVMGSGKFGLDFLFINKSPRFELVEE
;
A
#
# COMPACT_ATOMS: atom_id res chain seq x y z
N MET A 1 14.15 15.34 -17.63
CA MET A 1 14.43 15.19 -16.18
C MET A 1 13.61 16.14 -15.28
N LYS A 2 13.64 17.48 -15.49
CA LYS A 2 12.90 18.45 -14.64
C LYS A 2 11.37 18.25 -14.56
N ARG A 3 10.71 17.87 -15.66
CA ARG A 3 9.26 17.59 -15.71
C ARG A 3 8.86 16.35 -14.89
N LEU A 4 9.65 15.27 -14.99
CA LEU A 4 9.45 14.03 -14.23
C LEU A 4 9.59 14.25 -12.73
N PHE A 5 10.62 15.00 -12.31
CA PHE A 5 10.81 15.34 -10.89
C PHE A 5 9.67 16.22 -10.36
N ARG A 6 9.23 17.22 -11.14
CA ARG A 6 8.09 18.06 -10.77
C ARG A 6 6.83 17.21 -10.58
N PHE A 7 6.53 16.32 -11.51
CA PHE A 7 5.40 15.40 -11.40
C PHE A 7 5.49 14.52 -10.14
N TYR A 8 6.65 13.91 -9.88
CA TYR A 8 6.87 13.12 -8.67
C TYR A 8 6.67 13.95 -7.39
N SER A 9 7.22 15.17 -7.34
CA SER A 9 7.09 16.06 -6.18
C SER A 9 5.65 16.52 -5.94
N THR A 10 4.90 16.82 -7.01
CA THR A 10 3.48 17.18 -6.89
C THR A 10 2.67 16.02 -6.32
N LEU A 11 2.94 14.80 -6.78
CA LEU A 11 2.18 13.63 -6.35
C LEU A 11 2.55 13.17 -4.93
N ASN A 12 3.82 13.25 -4.53
CA ASN A 12 4.30 12.65 -3.28
C ASN A 12 4.72 13.63 -2.19
N LYS A 13 4.56 14.95 -2.38
CA LYS A 13 4.85 15.93 -1.31
C LYS A 13 4.01 15.65 -0.06
N PRO A 14 4.62 15.27 1.07
CA PRO A 14 3.88 14.96 2.30
C PRO A 14 3.34 16.22 2.97
N VAL A 15 2.27 16.05 3.74
CA VAL A 15 1.69 17.09 4.59
C VAL A 15 2.38 17.06 5.94
N LEU A 16 3.26 18.04 6.18
CA LEU A 16 4.01 18.13 7.43
C LEU A 16 3.14 18.66 8.56
N GLN A 17 3.25 18.03 9.72
CA GLN A 17 2.60 18.43 10.94
C GLN A 17 3.45 19.43 11.71
N ARG A 18 2.77 20.34 12.43
CA ARG A 18 3.42 21.34 13.30
C ARG A 18 4.19 20.66 14.43
N SER A 19 3.59 19.65 15.06
CA SER A 19 4.21 18.91 16.16
C SER A 19 4.88 17.64 15.66
N THR A 20 6.14 17.42 16.06
CA THR A 20 6.85 16.15 15.84
C THR A 20 6.12 14.98 16.48
N TRP A 21 5.37 15.19 17.56
CA TRP A 21 4.55 14.13 18.16
C TRP A 21 3.46 13.64 17.21
N ALA A 22 2.79 14.54 16.50
CA ALA A 22 1.77 14.15 15.51
C ALA A 22 2.39 13.33 14.36
N GLU A 23 3.61 13.65 13.94
CA GLU A 23 4.36 12.86 12.95
C GLU A 23 4.64 11.44 13.45
N VAL A 24 5.06 11.30 14.71
CA VAL A 24 5.32 9.99 15.33
C VAL A 24 4.03 9.16 15.40
N VAL A 25 2.94 9.77 15.86
CA VAL A 25 1.63 9.11 15.97
C VAL A 25 1.09 8.65 14.61
N LEU A 26 1.31 9.42 13.55
CA LEU A 26 0.91 9.02 12.19
C LEU A 26 1.87 8.00 11.56
N PHE A 27 3.15 8.05 11.94
CA PHE A 27 4.16 7.12 11.43
C PHE A 27 3.90 5.68 11.87
N PHE A 28 3.61 5.45 13.16
CA PHE A 28 3.52 4.09 13.69
C PHE A 28 2.42 3.25 13.05
N PRO A 29 1.15 3.69 12.97
CA PRO A 29 0.11 2.89 12.34
C PRO A 29 0.38 2.69 10.85
N ARG A 30 0.91 3.69 10.15
CA ARG A 30 1.33 3.54 8.75
C ARG A 30 2.42 2.46 8.60
N PHE A 31 3.47 2.52 9.42
CA PHE A 31 4.58 1.57 9.40
C PHE A 31 4.10 0.17 9.73
N ILE A 32 3.39 -0.01 10.84
CA ILE A 32 2.89 -1.31 11.29
C ILE A 32 1.94 -1.91 10.26
N CYS A 33 0.96 -1.15 9.75
CA CYS A 33 0.04 -1.67 8.75
C CYS A 33 0.75 -2.04 7.44
N GLY A 34 1.68 -1.21 6.98
CA GLY A 34 2.46 -1.54 5.78
C GLY A 34 3.30 -2.81 5.96
N MET A 35 3.93 -2.99 7.13
CA MET A 35 4.71 -4.19 7.44
C MET A 35 3.82 -5.44 7.58
N LEU A 36 2.66 -5.35 8.23
CA LEU A 36 1.72 -6.45 8.36
C LEU A 36 1.15 -6.88 7.00
N LEU A 37 0.80 -5.91 6.14
CA LEU A 37 0.41 -6.21 4.76
C LEU A 37 1.54 -6.88 4.00
N ALA A 38 2.78 -6.39 4.15
CA ALA A 38 3.92 -6.89 3.40
C ALA A 38 4.34 -8.31 3.80
N ILE A 39 4.33 -8.62 5.09
CA ILE A 39 4.90 -9.85 5.64
C ILE A 39 3.85 -10.95 5.81
N ASP A 40 2.62 -10.61 6.18
CA ASP A 40 1.61 -11.61 6.57
C ASP A 40 0.59 -11.82 5.44
N PHE A 41 -0.15 -10.76 5.09
CA PHE A 41 -1.23 -10.86 4.10
C PHE A 41 -0.74 -11.01 2.66
N GLY A 42 0.27 -10.23 2.27
CA GLY A 42 0.80 -10.23 0.92
C GLY A 42 1.72 -11.42 0.66
N ALA A 43 2.70 -11.66 1.54
CA ALA A 43 3.70 -12.71 1.34
C ALA A 43 3.10 -14.14 1.34
N SER A 44 1.93 -14.33 1.96
CA SER A 44 1.18 -15.60 1.90
C SER A 44 0.52 -15.88 0.54
N LYS A 45 0.37 -14.85 -0.32
CA LYS A 45 -0.28 -14.95 -1.63
C LYS A 45 0.64 -14.61 -2.81
N PHE A 46 1.75 -13.92 -2.55
CA PHE A 46 2.62 -13.32 -3.56
C PHE A 46 4.08 -13.63 -3.25
N GLY A 47 4.81 -14.13 -4.24
CA GLY A 47 6.18 -14.61 -4.09
C GLY A 47 7.20 -13.48 -3.95
N VAL A 48 7.85 -13.42 -2.80
CA VAL A 48 8.91 -12.48 -2.43
C VAL A 48 9.96 -13.20 -1.55
N PRO A 49 11.15 -12.62 -1.33
CA PRO A 49 12.21 -13.29 -0.55
C PRO A 49 11.84 -13.66 0.89
N TRP A 50 10.79 -13.05 1.45
CA TRP A 50 10.26 -13.33 2.78
C TRP A 50 8.92 -14.09 2.74
N SER A 51 8.53 -14.64 1.58
CA SER A 51 7.36 -15.52 1.50
C SER A 51 7.61 -16.83 2.26
N PRO A 52 6.57 -17.41 2.86
CA PRO A 52 6.66 -18.71 3.51
C PRO A 52 7.14 -19.81 2.54
N ALA A 53 8.12 -20.61 2.98
CA ALA A 53 8.77 -21.62 2.14
C ALA A 53 7.85 -22.79 1.76
N ASP A 54 6.79 -23.03 2.54
CA ASP A 54 5.77 -24.07 2.31
C ASP A 54 4.95 -23.84 1.03
N ARG A 55 4.97 -22.63 0.47
CA ARG A 55 4.18 -22.26 -0.70
C ARG A 55 4.92 -22.44 -2.02
N GLU A 56 6.23 -22.71 -1.98
CA GLU A 56 7.10 -22.92 -3.16
C GLU A 56 6.94 -21.84 -4.26
N LEU A 57 6.64 -20.60 -3.86
CA LEU A 57 6.38 -19.51 -4.79
C LEU A 57 7.68 -18.99 -5.43
N GLY A 58 7.69 -18.87 -6.76
CA GLY A 58 8.69 -18.10 -7.49
C GLY A 58 8.57 -16.59 -7.25
N LEU A 59 9.61 -15.83 -7.62
CA LEU A 59 9.59 -14.37 -7.46
C LEU A 59 8.47 -13.73 -8.31
N PHE A 60 7.61 -12.95 -7.66
CA PHE A 60 6.41 -12.32 -8.23
C PHE A 60 5.36 -13.28 -8.78
N GLU A 61 5.43 -14.54 -8.38
CA GLU A 61 4.40 -15.52 -8.63
C GLU A 61 3.23 -15.34 -7.66
N VAL A 62 2.04 -15.69 -8.10
CA VAL A 62 0.83 -15.67 -7.28
C VAL A 62 0.43 -17.09 -6.96
N VAL A 63 0.02 -17.34 -5.73
CA VAL A 63 -0.42 -18.67 -5.30
C VAL A 63 -1.62 -19.16 -6.13
N TYR A 64 -1.60 -20.45 -6.50
CA TYR A 64 -2.49 -21.03 -7.51
C TYR A 64 -3.99 -20.85 -7.23
N TRP A 65 -4.41 -20.88 -5.96
CA TRP A 65 -5.82 -20.77 -5.56
C TRP A 65 -6.35 -19.33 -5.61
N PHE A 66 -5.47 -18.33 -5.55
CA PHE A 66 -5.90 -16.94 -5.38
C PHE A 66 -6.64 -16.38 -6.61
N PRO A 67 -6.21 -16.65 -7.86
CA PRO A 67 -7.00 -16.31 -9.05
C PRO A 67 -8.38 -16.98 -9.09
N GLU A 68 -8.50 -18.21 -8.56
CA GLU A 68 -9.78 -18.92 -8.51
C GLU A 68 -10.77 -18.23 -7.57
N ASP A 69 -10.32 -17.78 -6.40
CA ASP A 69 -11.12 -16.98 -5.46
C ASP A 69 -11.53 -15.64 -6.08
N VAL A 70 -10.60 -14.95 -6.74
CA VAL A 70 -10.89 -13.68 -7.40
C VAL A 70 -11.92 -13.84 -8.52
N ALA A 71 -11.91 -14.96 -9.24
CA ALA A 71 -12.89 -15.23 -10.29
C ALA A 71 -14.33 -15.31 -9.74
N GLN A 72 -14.51 -15.74 -8.48
CA GLN A 72 -15.83 -15.87 -7.85
C GLN A 72 -16.47 -14.51 -7.57
N PHE A 73 -15.70 -13.42 -7.52
CA PHE A 73 -16.24 -12.06 -7.34
C PHE A 73 -17.08 -11.59 -8.54
N GLY A 74 -17.00 -12.27 -9.69
CA GLY A 74 -17.81 -11.96 -10.86
C GLY A 74 -17.36 -10.72 -11.63
N GLY A 75 -18.13 -10.34 -12.65
CA GLY A 75 -17.90 -9.13 -13.45
C GLY A 75 -16.50 -9.08 -14.09
N ILE A 76 -15.79 -7.96 -13.89
CA ILE A 76 -14.43 -7.77 -14.43
C ILE A 76 -13.40 -8.71 -13.77
N PHE A 77 -13.65 -9.14 -12.52
CA PHE A 77 -12.75 -10.02 -11.79
C PHE A 77 -12.78 -11.44 -12.36
N ALA A 78 -13.95 -11.93 -12.78
CA ALA A 78 -14.08 -13.20 -13.50
C ALA A 78 -13.48 -13.15 -14.92
N MET A 79 -13.44 -11.98 -15.55
CA MET A 79 -12.86 -11.81 -16.89
C MET A 79 -11.33 -11.79 -16.88
N PHE A 80 -10.72 -11.21 -15.84
CA PHE A 80 -9.26 -11.08 -15.70
C PHE A 80 -8.74 -11.50 -14.31
N PRO A 81 -9.04 -12.73 -13.83
CA PRO A 81 -8.80 -13.13 -12.45
C PRO A 81 -7.31 -13.14 -12.09
N VAL A 82 -6.46 -13.63 -12.99
CA VAL A 82 -5.00 -13.67 -12.79
C VAL A 82 -4.42 -12.26 -12.63
N PHE A 83 -4.89 -11.31 -13.43
CA PHE A 83 -4.43 -9.92 -13.35
C PHE A 83 -4.82 -9.29 -12.02
N PHE A 84 -6.06 -9.45 -11.58
CA PHE A 84 -6.53 -8.87 -10.33
C PHE A 84 -5.94 -9.56 -9.09
N ALA A 85 -5.74 -10.88 -9.12
CA ALA A 85 -5.01 -11.60 -8.08
C ALA A 85 -3.55 -11.13 -8.00
N TRP A 86 -2.88 -10.95 -9.14
CA TRP A 86 -1.52 -10.40 -9.16
C TRP A 86 -1.47 -8.98 -8.60
N MET A 87 -2.39 -8.10 -9.04
CA MET A 87 -2.46 -6.73 -8.55
C MET A 87 -2.76 -6.65 -7.05
N ALA A 88 -3.63 -7.52 -6.53
CA ALA A 88 -3.93 -7.61 -5.11
C ALA A 88 -2.70 -8.07 -4.31
N GLY A 89 -2.05 -9.16 -4.73
CA GLY A 89 -0.83 -9.65 -4.08
C GLY A 89 0.32 -8.65 -4.12
N PHE A 90 0.52 -7.98 -5.25
CA PHE A 90 1.53 -6.92 -5.40
C PHE A 90 1.23 -5.70 -4.51
N SER A 91 -0.03 -5.26 -4.47
CA SER A 91 -0.49 -4.13 -3.66
C SER A 91 -0.32 -4.40 -2.16
N GLU A 92 -0.71 -5.58 -1.68
CA GLU A 92 -0.53 -5.99 -0.29
C GLU A 92 0.96 -6.11 0.06
N THR A 93 1.75 -6.75 -0.82
CA THR A 93 3.16 -7.06 -0.53
C THR A 93 4.08 -5.86 -0.73
N ILE A 94 4.26 -5.46 -1.99
CA ILE A 94 5.18 -4.39 -2.38
C ILE A 94 4.58 -3.03 -2.01
N GLY A 95 3.27 -2.85 -2.23
CA GLY A 95 2.58 -1.65 -1.78
C GLY A 95 2.62 -1.49 -0.26
N GLY A 96 2.45 -2.57 0.51
CA GLY A 96 2.62 -2.56 1.98
C GLY A 96 4.03 -2.11 2.39
N LEU A 97 5.07 -2.65 1.78
CA LEU A 97 6.46 -2.26 2.05
C LEU A 97 6.72 -0.79 1.69
N MET A 98 6.22 -0.34 0.54
CA MET A 98 6.29 1.05 0.10
C MET A 98 5.56 2.00 1.07
N LEU A 99 4.40 1.60 1.58
CA LEU A 99 3.63 2.33 2.58
C LEU A 99 4.43 2.46 3.89
N ALA A 100 5.03 1.35 4.35
CA ALA A 100 5.78 1.33 5.60
C ALA A 100 7.00 2.27 5.56
N LEU A 101 7.79 2.18 4.49
CA LEU A 101 8.97 3.01 4.26
C LEU A 101 8.62 4.47 3.93
N GLY A 102 7.37 4.74 3.53
CA GLY A 102 6.94 6.04 3.07
C GLY A 102 7.55 6.42 1.71
N PHE A 103 7.60 5.48 0.77
CA PHE A 103 8.05 5.68 -0.61
C PHE A 103 6.89 5.59 -1.59
N LYS A 104 6.72 6.62 -2.43
CA LYS A 104 5.52 6.81 -3.27
C LYS A 104 4.24 6.56 -2.49
N THR A 105 4.19 7.12 -1.28
CA THR A 105 3.24 6.77 -0.22
C THR A 105 1.80 6.90 -0.69
N ARG A 106 1.48 7.94 -1.45
CA ARG A 106 0.11 8.16 -1.97
C ARG A 106 -0.29 7.10 -3.01
N VAL A 107 0.64 6.69 -3.87
CA VAL A 107 0.38 5.65 -4.87
C VAL A 107 0.17 4.31 -4.19
N ALA A 108 1.04 3.95 -3.25
CA ALA A 108 0.91 2.73 -2.46
C ALA A 108 -0.42 2.70 -1.68
N ALA A 109 -0.74 3.80 -0.99
CA ALA A 109 -2.00 3.94 -0.26
C ALA A 109 -3.23 3.80 -1.16
N PHE A 110 -3.21 4.38 -2.35
CA PHE A 110 -4.30 4.24 -3.32
C PHE A 110 -4.51 2.79 -3.78
N LEU A 111 -3.42 2.09 -4.11
CA LEU A 111 -3.51 0.68 -4.51
C LEU A 111 -4.05 -0.19 -3.37
N ILE A 112 -3.55 -0.01 -2.15
CA ILE A 112 -4.03 -0.74 -0.96
C ILE A 112 -5.50 -0.43 -0.72
N LEU A 113 -5.92 0.83 -0.82
CA LEU A 113 -7.32 1.23 -0.68
C LEU A 113 -8.22 0.46 -1.65
N CYS A 114 -7.85 0.40 -2.93
CA CYS A 114 -8.60 -0.38 -3.93
C CYS A 114 -8.65 -1.87 -3.55
N THR A 115 -7.52 -2.47 -3.16
CA THR A 115 -7.47 -3.89 -2.77
C THR A 115 -8.34 -4.16 -1.55
N MET A 116 -8.33 -3.29 -0.53
CA MET A 116 -9.15 -3.47 0.67
C MET A 116 -10.64 -3.30 0.39
N LEU A 117 -11.05 -2.40 -0.51
CA LEU A 117 -12.44 -2.31 -0.95
C LEU A 117 -12.90 -3.61 -1.63
N VAL A 118 -12.08 -4.16 -2.53
CA VAL A 118 -12.37 -5.44 -3.18
C VAL A 118 -12.42 -6.57 -2.16
N ALA A 119 -11.50 -6.62 -1.19
CA ALA A 119 -11.51 -7.64 -0.14
C ALA A 119 -12.76 -7.55 0.75
N ILE A 120 -13.18 -6.34 1.13
CA ILE A 120 -14.37 -6.10 1.95
C ILE A 120 -15.63 -6.59 1.24
N PHE A 121 -15.85 -6.18 -0.02
CA PHE A 121 -17.08 -6.50 -0.74
C PHE A 121 -17.06 -7.86 -1.43
N GLY A 122 -15.90 -8.33 -1.87
CA GLY A 122 -15.75 -9.56 -2.64
C GLY A 122 -15.51 -10.80 -1.79
N GLN A 123 -14.73 -10.68 -0.71
CA GLN A 123 -14.31 -11.84 0.10
C GLN A 123 -14.96 -11.86 1.49
N LYS A 124 -15.06 -10.71 2.16
CA LYS A 124 -15.38 -10.65 3.60
C LYS A 124 -16.80 -10.20 3.92
N TRP A 125 -17.60 -9.84 2.92
CA TRP A 125 -18.94 -9.28 3.12
C TRP A 125 -19.86 -10.20 3.94
N GLU A 126 -19.88 -11.50 3.60
CA GLU A 126 -20.72 -12.51 4.26
C GLU A 126 -20.17 -12.96 5.63
N GLU A 127 -18.91 -12.66 5.96
CA GLU A 127 -18.32 -12.98 7.27
C GLU A 127 -18.73 -11.99 8.38
N GLY A 128 -19.52 -10.96 8.02
CA GLY A 128 -19.99 -9.93 8.94
C GLY A 128 -18.90 -8.95 9.38
N LEU A 129 -19.27 -8.03 10.28
CA LEU A 129 -18.39 -6.91 10.65
C LEU A 129 -17.04 -7.38 11.23
N TRP A 130 -17.05 -8.40 12.09
CA TRP A 130 -15.83 -8.93 12.72
C TRP A 130 -14.86 -9.55 11.72
N GLY A 131 -15.35 -10.24 10.67
CA GLY A 131 -14.51 -10.77 9.59
C GLY A 131 -13.93 -9.68 8.69
N MET A 132 -14.62 -8.55 8.56
CA MET A 132 -14.18 -7.40 7.77
C MET A 132 -13.19 -6.48 8.49
N LEU A 133 -13.08 -6.55 9.82
CA LEU A 133 -12.26 -5.63 10.62
C LEU A 133 -10.80 -5.49 10.15
N PRO A 134 -10.07 -6.57 9.80
CA PRO A 134 -8.70 -6.43 9.31
C PRO A 134 -8.62 -5.60 8.03
N ALA A 135 -9.49 -5.90 7.05
CA ALA A 135 -9.52 -5.17 5.77
C ALA A 135 -9.96 -3.72 5.96
N MET A 136 -10.92 -3.45 6.85
CA MET A 136 -11.32 -2.10 7.21
C MET A 136 -10.21 -1.32 7.93
N GLY A 137 -9.43 -1.98 8.80
CA GLY A 137 -8.28 -1.38 9.49
C GLY A 137 -7.23 -0.91 8.49
N PHE A 138 -6.84 -1.76 7.55
CA PHE A 138 -5.92 -1.39 6.47
C PHE A 138 -6.50 -0.30 5.56
N LEU A 139 -7.80 -0.37 5.25
CA LEU A 139 -8.51 0.66 4.48
C LEU A 139 -8.41 2.03 5.15
N TRP A 140 -8.69 2.15 6.45
CA TRP A 140 -8.63 3.42 7.17
C TRP A 140 -7.21 3.99 7.22
N VAL A 141 -6.21 3.13 7.42
CA VAL A 141 -4.80 3.57 7.36
C VAL A 141 -4.42 4.06 5.98
N SER A 142 -4.85 3.36 4.93
CA SER A 142 -4.63 3.79 3.55
C SER A 142 -5.31 5.13 3.24
N LEU A 143 -6.52 5.37 3.74
CA LEU A 143 -7.29 6.59 3.51
C LEU A 143 -6.59 7.84 4.06
N TYR A 144 -6.23 7.85 5.34
CA TYR A 144 -5.54 9.03 5.88
C TYR A 144 -4.14 9.17 5.25
N THR A 145 -3.46 8.05 4.98
CA THR A 145 -2.12 8.07 4.38
C THR A 145 -2.14 8.60 2.93
N LEU A 146 -3.22 8.36 2.20
CA LEU A 146 -3.44 8.93 0.87
C LEU A 146 -3.47 10.47 0.91
N VAL A 147 -4.09 11.05 1.93
CA VAL A 147 -4.18 12.50 2.12
C VAL A 147 -2.86 13.06 2.65
N MET A 148 -2.38 12.51 3.77
CA MET A 148 -1.24 13.03 4.52
C MET A 148 0.11 12.74 3.85
N GLY A 149 0.20 11.65 3.07
CA GLY A 149 1.46 11.18 2.50
C GLY A 149 2.40 10.62 3.56
N SER A 150 3.71 10.74 3.31
CA SER A 150 4.75 10.07 4.12
C SER A 150 5.05 10.72 5.48
N GLY A 151 4.58 11.94 5.74
CA GLY A 151 5.06 12.75 6.87
C GLY A 151 6.58 12.96 6.85
N LYS A 152 7.16 13.42 7.97
CA LYS A 152 8.61 13.61 8.15
C LYS A 152 9.39 12.29 8.17
N PHE A 153 8.76 11.22 8.66
CA PHE A 153 9.38 9.89 8.81
C PHE A 153 9.12 8.99 7.60
N GLY A 154 9.41 9.47 6.40
CA GLY A 154 9.28 8.66 5.19
C GLY A 154 10.25 9.08 4.09
N LEU A 155 10.53 8.15 3.19
CA LEU A 155 11.47 8.36 2.09
C LEU A 155 11.04 9.50 1.15
N ASP A 156 9.75 9.69 0.91
CA ASP A 156 9.25 10.79 0.05
C ASP A 156 9.67 12.17 0.59
N PHE A 157 9.64 12.37 1.91
CA PHE A 157 10.15 13.60 2.54
C PHE A 157 11.65 13.77 2.30
N LEU A 158 12.44 12.72 2.50
CA LEU A 158 13.89 12.76 2.32
C LEU A 158 14.29 13.07 0.87
N PHE A 159 13.60 12.50 -0.12
CA PHE A 159 13.86 12.75 -1.53
C PHE A 159 13.49 14.16 -1.97
N ILE A 160 12.41 14.73 -1.40
CA ILE A 160 11.97 16.08 -1.72
C ILE A 160 12.88 17.12 -1.04
N ASN A 161 13.24 16.90 0.23
CA ASN A 161 14.08 17.82 1.00
C ASN A 161 15.53 17.91 0.50
N LYS A 162 16.10 16.81 0.01
CA LYS A 162 17.47 16.81 -0.55
C LYS A 162 17.58 17.44 -1.95
N SER A 163 16.48 17.91 -2.55
CA SER A 163 16.52 18.52 -3.88
C SER A 163 16.97 19.98 -3.78
N PRO A 164 18.13 20.38 -4.33
CA PRO A 164 18.74 21.72 -4.20
C PRO A 164 17.95 22.83 -4.94
N ARG A 165 16.69 22.58 -5.29
CA ARG A 165 15.82 23.46 -6.06
C ARG A 165 14.67 24.03 -5.22
N PHE A 166 14.60 23.68 -3.94
CA PHE A 166 13.60 24.16 -2.98
C PHE A 166 14.13 25.19 -1.97
N GLU A 167 15.44 25.41 -1.89
CA GLU A 167 16.03 26.52 -1.10
C GLU A 167 15.71 27.91 -1.70
N LEU A 168 15.15 27.98 -2.91
CA LEU A 168 14.88 29.25 -3.63
C LEU A 168 13.41 29.68 -3.64
N VAL A 169 12.56 29.12 -2.76
CA VAL A 169 11.13 29.51 -2.66
C VAL A 169 10.77 30.02 -1.25
N GLU A 170 11.76 30.16 -0.37
CA GLU A 170 11.63 30.84 0.92
C GLU A 170 12.43 32.15 0.91
N GLU A 171 12.04 33.10 0.06
CA GLU A 171 12.31 34.55 0.23
C GLU A 171 11.03 35.33 -0.08
#